data_AF-A0A229RPQ9-F1
#
_entry.id   AF-A0A229RPQ9-F1
#
_cell.length_a   1.000
_cell.length_b   1.000
_cell.length_c   1.000
_cell.angle_alpha   90.00
_cell.angle_beta   90.00
_cell.angle_gamma   90.00
#
_symmetry.space_group_name_H-M   'P 1'
#
loop_
_entity.id
_entity.type
_entity.pdbx_description
1 polymer ?
#
loop_
_entity_poly.entity_id
_entity_poly.type
_entity_poly.pdbx_seq_one_letter_code
_entity_poly.pdbx_strand_id
1 'polypeptide(L)'
;MRKVLERVEGTVSPSAFAFITKQTEFGAMRSETPEAREARVRLYGGIFAADGTLAEAGSAAPVAGRANIENNLRTLLGAFPTFRFTPVKIVVNRDVVFYEAANEAVINGRMVRYPAVYRVVLKDGEVTQGRRYHDRTEWFRPIEKDALRELGRLSGAMTEVRLAADRSAAGTHTKFQEYHGTVRAKGRTIDFGIVVRTGPGLVRYYFDTLPLSYDDAEMTALFTKLLTGAARPAR
;
A
#
# COMPACT_ATOMS: atom_id res chain seq x y z
N MET A 1 -1.38 -23.11 -4.16
CA MET A 1 -0.30 -22.96 -3.16
C MET A 1 1.10 -23.09 -3.74
N ARG A 2 1.45 -24.17 -4.46
CA ARG A 2 2.81 -24.42 -5.00
C ARG A 2 3.46 -23.22 -5.75
N LYS A 3 2.75 -22.62 -6.71
CA LYS A 3 3.23 -21.43 -7.47
C LYS A 3 3.44 -20.16 -6.64
N VAL A 4 2.85 -20.06 -5.44
CA VAL A 4 3.03 -18.91 -4.54
C VAL A 4 4.27 -19.12 -3.69
N LEU A 5 4.54 -20.35 -3.26
CA LEU A 5 5.75 -20.70 -2.51
C LEU A 5 7.03 -20.46 -3.32
N GLU A 6 6.98 -20.63 -4.65
CA GLU A 6 8.08 -20.24 -5.56
C GLU A 6 8.41 -18.73 -5.51
N ARG A 7 7.49 -17.90 -5.01
CA ARG A 7 7.67 -16.45 -4.87
C ARG A 7 8.16 -16.04 -3.48
N VAL A 8 8.23 -16.98 -2.53
CA VAL A 8 8.61 -16.72 -1.13
C VAL A 8 10.11 -16.95 -0.95
N GLU A 9 10.80 -16.02 -0.31
CA GLU A 9 12.18 -16.19 0.16
C GLU A 9 12.32 -15.76 1.63
N GLY A 10 13.44 -16.15 2.25
CA GLY A 10 13.79 -15.77 3.61
C GLY A 10 13.35 -16.80 4.65
N THR A 11 13.29 -16.36 5.91
CA THR A 11 12.98 -17.25 7.06
C THR A 11 11.49 -17.21 7.36
N VAL A 12 10.74 -18.22 6.89
CA VAL A 12 9.28 -18.29 7.02
C VAL A 12 8.88 -18.91 8.36
N SER A 13 8.23 -18.12 9.24
CA SER A 13 7.60 -18.63 10.46
C SER A 13 6.21 -19.23 10.17
N PRO A 14 5.63 -20.06 11.07
CA PRO A 14 4.25 -20.51 10.95
C PRO A 14 3.25 -19.35 10.83
N SER A 15 3.46 -18.25 11.58
CA SER A 15 2.67 -17.03 11.48
C SER A 15 2.73 -16.42 10.08
N ALA A 16 3.94 -16.29 9.52
CA ALA A 16 4.13 -15.77 8.17
C ALA A 16 3.48 -16.66 7.11
N PHE A 17 3.57 -17.98 7.26
CA PHE A 17 2.91 -18.91 6.35
C PHE A 17 1.39 -18.78 6.37
N ALA A 18 0.79 -18.66 7.57
CA ALA A 18 -0.64 -18.45 7.74
C ALA A 18 -1.10 -17.12 7.11
N PHE A 19 -0.35 -16.03 7.37
CA PHE A 19 -0.58 -14.73 6.74
C PHE A 19 -0.52 -14.81 5.21
N ILE A 20 0.57 -15.36 4.64
CA ILE A 20 0.77 -15.46 3.20
C ILE A 20 -0.38 -16.22 2.54
N THR A 21 -0.80 -17.33 3.16
CA THR A 21 -1.92 -18.15 2.69
C THR A 21 -3.21 -17.33 2.60
N LYS A 22 -3.63 -16.69 3.71
CA LYS A 22 -4.85 -15.88 3.75
C LYS A 22 -4.77 -14.65 2.82
N GLN A 23 -3.63 -13.97 2.76
CA GLN A 23 -3.43 -12.80 1.90
C GLN A 23 -3.47 -13.18 0.41
N THR A 24 -2.91 -14.34 0.04
CA THR A 24 -3.04 -14.89 -1.32
C THR A 24 -4.48 -15.23 -1.66
N GLU A 25 -5.21 -15.87 -0.73
CA GLU A 25 -6.62 -16.20 -0.92
C GLU A 25 -7.44 -14.91 -1.12
N PHE A 26 -7.27 -13.92 -0.25
CA PHE A 26 -7.85 -12.59 -0.40
C PHE A 26 -7.56 -11.96 -1.78
N GLY A 27 -6.34 -12.15 -2.28
CA GLY A 27 -5.93 -11.64 -3.59
C GLY A 27 -6.69 -12.27 -4.76
N ALA A 28 -6.99 -13.57 -4.65
CA ALA A 28 -7.70 -14.33 -5.67
C ALA A 28 -9.23 -14.10 -5.66
N MET A 29 -9.77 -13.55 -4.58
CA MET A 29 -11.21 -13.31 -4.46
C MET A 29 -11.72 -12.20 -5.38
N ARG A 30 -12.96 -12.41 -5.85
CA ARG A 30 -13.77 -11.47 -6.64
C ARG A 30 -14.48 -10.47 -5.71
N SER A 31 -14.98 -9.36 -6.24
CA SER A 31 -15.60 -8.27 -5.43
C SER A 31 -16.71 -7.50 -6.18
N GLU A 32 -17.18 -8.05 -7.29
CA GLU A 32 -18.12 -7.40 -8.20
C GLU A 32 -19.54 -7.34 -7.64
N THR A 33 -19.96 -8.35 -6.87
CA THR A 33 -21.26 -8.35 -6.18
C THR A 33 -21.11 -7.96 -4.71
N PRO A 34 -22.17 -7.44 -4.06
CA PRO A 34 -22.16 -7.15 -2.63
C PRO A 34 -21.77 -8.37 -1.78
N GLU A 35 -22.27 -9.55 -2.11
CA GLU A 35 -22.01 -10.78 -1.35
C GLU A 35 -20.54 -11.23 -1.48
N ALA A 36 -19.99 -11.19 -2.70
CA ALA A 36 -18.58 -11.48 -2.95
C ALA A 36 -17.67 -10.47 -2.25
N ARG A 37 -18.04 -9.19 -2.26
CA ARG A 37 -17.34 -8.13 -1.55
C ARG A 37 -17.32 -8.38 -0.05
N GLU A 38 -18.47 -8.65 0.58
CA GLU A 38 -18.53 -8.91 2.01
C GLU A 38 -17.77 -10.16 2.42
N ALA A 39 -17.80 -11.23 1.61
CA ALA A 39 -16.98 -12.41 1.85
C ALA A 39 -15.48 -12.06 1.84
N ARG A 40 -15.05 -11.24 0.89
CA ARG A 40 -13.65 -10.79 0.78
C ARG A 40 -13.23 -9.88 1.93
N VAL A 41 -14.13 -8.99 2.38
CA VAL A 41 -13.90 -8.13 3.56
C VAL A 41 -13.72 -8.98 4.81
N ARG A 42 -14.60 -9.96 5.06
CA ARG A 42 -14.49 -10.86 6.22
C ARG A 42 -13.19 -11.65 6.23
N LEU A 43 -12.77 -12.19 5.08
CA LEU A 43 -11.48 -12.88 4.99
C LEU A 43 -10.33 -11.94 5.34
N TYR A 44 -10.33 -10.72 4.79
CA TYR A 44 -9.28 -9.74 5.07
C TYR A 44 -9.24 -9.33 6.54
N GLY A 45 -10.40 -9.06 7.15
CA GLY A 45 -10.51 -8.75 8.57
C GLY A 45 -9.94 -9.85 9.46
N GLY A 46 -10.19 -11.12 9.12
CA GLY A 46 -9.63 -12.30 9.81
C GLY A 46 -8.11 -12.51 9.66
N ILE A 47 -7.40 -11.60 8.99
CA ILE A 47 -5.93 -11.55 8.95
C ILE A 47 -5.38 -10.66 10.07
N PHE A 48 -6.15 -9.70 10.57
CA PHE A 48 -5.68 -8.69 11.53
C PHE A 48 -6.01 -9.07 12.97
N ALA A 49 -5.12 -8.69 13.89
CA ALA A 49 -5.42 -8.67 15.32
C ALA A 49 -6.60 -7.71 15.59
N ALA A 50 -7.32 -7.93 16.69
CA ALA A 50 -8.50 -7.12 17.00
C ALA A 50 -8.16 -5.63 17.10
N ASP A 51 -7.00 -5.32 17.68
CA ASP A 51 -6.38 -4.00 17.84
C ASP A 51 -5.33 -3.68 16.77
N GLY A 52 -5.22 -4.51 15.72
CA GLY A 52 -4.26 -4.33 14.65
C GLY A 52 -4.42 -2.98 13.93
N THR A 53 -3.31 -2.49 13.38
CA THR A 53 -3.28 -1.21 12.65
C THR A 53 -2.95 -1.39 11.18
N LEU A 54 -3.45 -0.50 10.33
CA LEU A 54 -3.12 -0.44 8.91
C LEU A 54 -2.82 0.99 8.48
N ALA A 55 -1.55 1.29 8.20
CA ALA A 55 -1.18 2.54 7.54
C ALA A 55 -1.40 2.40 6.03
N GLU A 56 -2.46 3.06 5.56
CA GLU A 56 -2.67 3.26 4.13
C GLU A 56 -1.66 4.27 3.61
N ALA A 57 -1.26 4.12 2.34
CA ALA A 57 -0.41 5.13 1.75
C ALA A 57 -1.15 6.49 1.76
N GLY A 58 -0.44 7.58 1.99
CA GLY A 58 -0.91 8.96 2.02
C GLY A 58 -1.91 9.28 3.12
N SER A 59 -2.08 8.40 4.10
CA SER A 59 -2.87 8.69 5.30
C SER A 59 -1.97 9.24 6.39
N ALA A 60 -2.41 10.32 7.05
CA ALA A 60 -1.70 10.94 8.16
C ALA A 60 -1.59 10.01 9.38
N ALA A 61 -2.57 9.13 9.57
CA ALA A 61 -2.59 8.17 10.67
C ALA A 61 -3.02 6.77 10.19
N PRO A 62 -2.53 5.70 10.85
CA PRO A 62 -3.02 4.34 10.60
C PRO A 62 -4.50 4.18 10.97
N VAL A 63 -5.22 3.35 10.21
CA VAL A 63 -6.54 2.85 10.59
C VAL A 63 -6.35 1.88 11.75
N ALA A 64 -6.95 2.17 12.90
CA ALA A 64 -6.81 1.36 14.12
C ALA A 64 -8.02 0.45 14.34
N GLY A 65 -7.77 -0.83 14.61
CA GLY A 65 -8.76 -1.82 14.95
C GLY A 65 -9.37 -2.54 13.73
N ARG A 66 -9.56 -3.86 13.88
CA ARG A 66 -10.06 -4.75 12.82
C ARG A 66 -11.35 -4.26 12.17
N ALA A 67 -12.34 -3.85 12.97
CA ALA A 67 -13.62 -3.37 12.46
C ALA A 67 -13.47 -2.12 11.57
N ASN A 68 -12.58 -1.21 11.92
CA ASN A 68 -12.31 -0.01 11.10
C ASN A 68 -11.56 -0.37 9.82
N ILE A 69 -10.65 -1.34 9.88
CA ILE A 69 -9.94 -1.87 8.70
C ILE A 69 -10.94 -2.54 7.74
N GLU A 70 -11.89 -3.32 8.25
CA GLU A 70 -12.96 -3.93 7.45
C GLU A 70 -13.84 -2.85 6.79
N ASN A 71 -14.24 -1.81 7.55
CA ASN A 71 -15.02 -0.69 7.02
C ASN A 71 -14.27 0.06 5.92
N ASN A 72 -12.99 0.34 6.12
CA ASN A 72 -12.14 0.99 5.14
C ASN A 72 -12.03 0.15 3.85
N LEU A 73 -11.80 -1.17 3.99
CA LEU A 73 -11.73 -2.06 2.84
C LEU A 73 -13.08 -2.17 2.10
N ARG A 74 -14.20 -2.21 2.83
CA ARG A 74 -15.54 -2.24 2.24
C ARG A 74 -15.78 -1.03 1.35
N THR A 75 -15.41 0.17 1.82
CA THR A 75 -15.46 1.40 1.02
C THR A 75 -14.60 1.31 -0.23
N LEU A 76 -13.35 0.84 -0.10
CA LEU A 76 -12.42 0.70 -1.22
C LEU A 76 -12.93 -0.29 -2.27
N LEU A 77 -13.37 -1.48 -1.87
CA LEU A 77 -13.89 -2.49 -2.79
C LEU A 77 -15.27 -2.13 -3.35
N GLY A 78 -16.01 -1.25 -2.67
CA GLY A 78 -17.22 -0.61 -3.18
C GLY A 78 -16.92 0.32 -4.35
N ALA A 79 -15.90 1.16 -4.21
CA ALA A 79 -15.46 2.08 -5.24
C ALA A 79 -14.71 1.40 -6.41
N PHE A 80 -13.94 0.34 -6.10
CA PHE A 80 -13.11 -0.38 -7.07
C PHE A 80 -13.46 -1.88 -7.10
N PRO A 81 -14.66 -2.27 -7.57
CA PRO A 81 -15.12 -3.66 -7.55
C PRO A 81 -14.27 -4.60 -8.42
N THR A 82 -13.53 -4.04 -9.38
CA THR A 82 -12.63 -4.78 -10.28
C THR A 82 -11.24 -4.99 -9.68
N PHE A 83 -10.98 -4.53 -8.46
CA PHE A 83 -9.66 -4.61 -7.82
C PHE A 83 -9.11 -6.04 -7.82
N ARG A 84 -7.93 -6.20 -8.42
CA ARG A 84 -7.11 -7.42 -8.44
C ARG A 84 -5.82 -7.18 -7.70
N PHE A 85 -5.42 -8.20 -6.95
CA PHE A 85 -4.18 -8.26 -6.21
C PHE A 85 -3.45 -9.52 -6.64
N THR A 86 -2.33 -9.37 -7.32
CA THR A 86 -1.56 -10.52 -7.84
C THR A 86 -0.19 -10.58 -7.16
N PRO A 87 0.14 -11.64 -6.41
CA PRO A 87 1.43 -11.77 -5.75
C PRO A 87 2.60 -11.78 -6.75
N VAL A 88 3.63 -10.98 -6.50
CA VAL A 88 4.84 -10.87 -7.33
C VAL A 88 6.03 -11.49 -6.62
N LYS A 89 6.36 -11.00 -5.42
CA LYS A 89 7.48 -11.48 -4.62
C LYS A 89 7.16 -11.32 -3.15
N ILE A 90 7.55 -12.30 -2.34
CA ILE A 90 7.32 -12.29 -0.90
C ILE A 90 8.65 -12.57 -0.23
N VAL A 91 9.08 -11.72 0.70
CA VAL A 91 10.31 -11.95 1.48
C VAL A 91 9.98 -11.84 2.95
N VAL A 92 10.41 -12.84 3.70
CA VAL A 92 10.04 -13.03 5.10
C VAL A 92 11.27 -12.97 6.00
N ASN A 93 11.14 -12.26 7.11
CA ASN A 93 12.07 -12.30 8.22
C ASN A 93 11.29 -12.62 9.50
N ARG A 94 11.13 -13.92 9.77
CA ARG A 94 10.30 -14.43 10.87
C ARG A 94 8.88 -13.85 10.79
N ASP A 95 8.54 -12.94 11.69
CA ASP A 95 7.20 -12.36 11.81
C ASP A 95 7.06 -11.02 11.09
N VAL A 96 8.06 -10.63 10.29
CA VAL A 96 7.96 -9.50 9.36
C VAL A 96 7.85 -10.05 7.93
N VAL A 97 6.82 -9.64 7.20
CA VAL A 97 6.61 -10.03 5.81
C VAL A 97 6.55 -8.79 4.93
N PHE A 98 7.35 -8.79 3.86
CA PHE A 98 7.19 -7.88 2.73
C PHE A 98 6.53 -8.64 1.59
N TYR A 99 5.33 -8.21 1.22
CA TYR A 99 4.51 -8.83 0.20
C TYR A 99 4.37 -7.87 -0.97
N GLU A 100 5.12 -8.08 -2.06
CA GLU A 100 4.96 -7.32 -3.28
C GLU A 100 3.83 -7.90 -4.13
N ALA A 101 2.94 -7.03 -4.62
CA ALA A 101 1.86 -7.39 -5.52
C ALA A 101 1.79 -6.44 -6.73
N ALA A 102 1.36 -6.99 -7.85
CA ALA A 102 0.89 -6.24 -9.01
C ALA A 102 -0.62 -6.05 -8.83
N ASN A 103 -1.01 -4.82 -8.52
CA ASN A 103 -2.41 -4.46 -8.35
C ASN A 103 -2.98 -3.95 -9.67
N GLU A 104 -4.26 -4.25 -9.90
CA GLU A 104 -5.02 -3.70 -11.01
C GLU A 104 -6.39 -3.22 -10.53
N ALA A 105 -6.87 -2.09 -11.03
CA ALA A 105 -8.22 -1.62 -10.78
C ALA A 105 -8.72 -0.75 -11.93
N VAL A 106 -10.02 -0.78 -12.19
CA VAL A 106 -10.66 0.20 -13.08
C VAL A 106 -10.96 1.45 -12.27
N ILE A 107 -10.37 2.58 -12.67
CA ILE A 107 -10.54 3.90 -12.07
C ILE A 107 -11.01 4.83 -13.18
N ASN A 108 -12.18 5.46 -13.01
CA ASN A 108 -12.80 6.34 -14.00
C ASN A 108 -12.84 5.72 -15.41
N GLY A 109 -13.25 4.45 -15.50
CA GLY A 109 -13.36 3.70 -16.75
C GLY A 109 -12.04 3.25 -17.37
N ARG A 110 -10.89 3.53 -16.73
CA ARG A 110 -9.56 3.14 -17.23
C ARG A 110 -8.93 2.09 -16.34
N MET A 111 -8.33 1.07 -16.95
CA MET A 111 -7.51 0.11 -16.21
C MET A 111 -6.21 0.78 -15.75
N VAL A 112 -6.01 0.83 -14.43
CA VAL A 112 -4.78 1.28 -13.80
C VAL A 112 -4.06 0.07 -13.22
N ARG A 113 -2.76 -0.04 -13.53
CA ARG A 113 -1.88 -1.08 -13.01
C ARG A 113 -0.77 -0.43 -12.22
N TYR A 114 -0.51 -0.92 -11.02
CA TYR A 114 0.50 -0.34 -10.15
C TYR A 114 1.11 -1.41 -9.24
N PRO A 115 2.44 -1.40 -9.06
CA PRO A 115 3.08 -2.26 -8.10
C PRO A 115 2.89 -1.70 -6.68
N ALA A 116 2.71 -2.58 -5.72
CA ALA A 116 2.57 -2.22 -4.31
C ALA A 116 3.34 -3.20 -3.43
N VAL A 117 3.85 -2.71 -2.30
CA VAL A 117 4.43 -3.54 -1.24
C VAL A 117 3.60 -3.38 0.02
N TYR A 118 3.22 -4.50 0.60
CA TYR A 118 2.52 -4.60 1.86
C TYR A 118 3.51 -5.14 2.89
N ARG A 119 3.92 -4.28 3.83
CA ARG A 119 4.75 -4.67 4.96
C ARG A 119 3.83 -5.00 6.11
N VAL A 120 3.97 -6.19 6.68
CA VAL A 120 3.24 -6.56 7.90
C VAL A 120 4.18 -7.04 8.99
N VAL A 121 3.81 -6.76 10.23
CA VAL A 121 4.37 -7.34 11.44
C VAL A 121 3.29 -8.22 12.03
N LEU A 122 3.68 -9.45 12.37
CA LEU A 122 2.81 -10.50 12.83
C LEU A 122 3.03 -10.80 14.31
N LYS A 123 1.97 -11.24 14.97
CA LYS A 123 2.00 -11.87 16.28
C LYS A 123 0.90 -12.93 16.29
N ASP A 124 1.23 -14.14 16.73
CA ASP A 124 0.26 -15.24 16.85
C ASP A 124 -0.53 -15.53 15.54
N GLY A 125 0.11 -15.34 14.38
CA GLY A 125 -0.50 -15.54 13.06
C GLY A 125 -1.42 -14.40 12.58
N GLU A 126 -1.54 -13.33 13.35
CA GLU A 126 -2.34 -12.15 13.03
C GLU A 126 -1.47 -10.92 12.77
N VAL A 127 -1.95 -10.00 11.92
CA VAL A 127 -1.28 -8.71 11.66
C VAL A 127 -1.57 -7.74 12.80
N THR A 128 -0.51 -7.33 13.50
CA THR A 128 -0.57 -6.26 14.52
C THR A 128 -0.25 -4.89 13.91
N GLN A 129 0.62 -4.87 12.89
CA GLN A 129 0.94 -3.65 12.16
C GLN A 129 1.06 -3.94 10.66
N GLY A 130 0.16 -3.38 9.87
CA GLY A 130 0.23 -3.35 8.41
C GLY A 130 0.61 -1.97 7.89
N ARG A 131 1.38 -1.93 6.82
CA ARG A 131 1.70 -0.72 6.05
C ARG A 131 1.65 -1.02 4.55
N ARG A 132 1.15 -0.05 3.77
CA ARG A 132 1.12 -0.15 2.30
C ARG A 132 1.97 0.93 1.65
N TYR A 133 2.79 0.50 0.70
CA TYR A 133 3.62 1.35 -0.13
C TYR A 133 3.22 1.13 -1.59
N HIS A 134 2.96 2.18 -2.34
CA HIS A 134 2.74 2.05 -3.78
C HIS A 134 3.15 3.31 -4.52
N ASP A 135 3.52 3.12 -5.78
CA ASP A 135 3.73 4.23 -6.70
C ASP A 135 2.37 4.82 -7.09
N ARG A 136 2.03 5.95 -6.47
CA ARG A 136 0.77 6.66 -6.72
C ARG A 136 0.80 7.52 -7.97
N THR A 137 1.97 7.79 -8.53
CA THR A 137 2.11 8.58 -9.76
C THR A 137 1.32 7.91 -10.90
N GLU A 138 1.22 6.58 -10.93
CA GLU A 138 0.40 5.86 -11.93
C GLU A 138 -1.12 5.95 -11.70
N TRP A 139 -1.60 6.14 -10.46
CA TRP A 139 -3.03 6.36 -10.18
C TRP A 139 -3.49 7.72 -10.64
N PHE A 140 -2.62 8.71 -10.47
CA PHE A 140 -2.93 10.09 -10.79
C PHE A 140 -2.66 10.41 -12.25
N ARG A 141 -1.73 9.72 -12.93
CA ARG A 141 -1.39 9.90 -14.36
C ARG A 141 -2.58 10.17 -15.30
N PRO A 142 -3.74 9.50 -15.18
CA PRO A 142 -4.90 9.79 -16.02
C PRO A 142 -5.56 11.17 -15.81
N ILE A 143 -5.23 11.85 -14.71
CA ILE A 143 -5.77 13.12 -14.20
C ILE A 143 -4.63 14.18 -14.06
N GLU A 144 -3.37 13.81 -14.31
CA GLU A 144 -2.16 14.48 -13.77
C GLU A 144 -1.43 15.47 -14.70
N LYS A 145 -2.06 16.07 -15.72
CA LYS A 145 -1.34 17.08 -16.52
C LYS A 145 -0.88 18.29 -15.67
N ASP A 146 -1.60 18.60 -14.60
CA ASP A 146 -1.27 19.71 -13.70
C ASP A 146 -0.44 19.29 -12.48
N ALA A 147 -0.65 18.07 -11.98
CA ALA A 147 -0.01 17.56 -10.77
C ALA A 147 1.48 17.15 -11.01
N LEU A 148 1.82 16.69 -12.21
CA LEU A 148 3.22 16.46 -12.63
C LEU A 148 3.99 17.78 -12.89
N ARG A 149 3.31 18.88 -13.24
CA ARG A 149 3.93 20.22 -13.36
C ARG A 149 4.38 20.77 -12.00
N GLU A 150 3.63 20.48 -10.94
CA GLU A 150 3.97 20.89 -9.58
C GLU A 150 5.13 20.05 -8.98
N LEU A 151 5.26 18.77 -9.38
CA LEU A 151 6.41 17.94 -9.03
C LEU A 151 7.75 18.50 -9.56
N GLY A 152 7.74 19.11 -10.75
CA GLY A 152 8.90 19.82 -11.31
C GLY A 152 9.29 21.10 -10.55
N ARG A 153 8.39 21.67 -9.73
CA ARG A 153 8.66 22.85 -8.89
C ARG A 153 9.18 22.52 -7.49
N LEU A 154 9.07 21.26 -7.06
CA LEU A 154 9.44 20.83 -5.71
C LEU A 154 10.92 20.48 -5.55
N SER A 155 11.68 20.42 -6.64
CA SER A 155 13.14 20.26 -6.57
C SER A 155 13.83 21.43 -5.84
N GLY A 156 13.14 22.56 -5.63
CA GLY A 156 13.62 23.71 -4.86
C GLY A 156 13.04 23.89 -3.44
N ALA A 157 12.12 23.03 -2.97
CA ALA A 157 11.36 23.25 -1.72
C ALA A 157 11.68 22.28 -0.57
N MET A 158 12.50 21.26 -0.81
CA MET A 158 12.96 20.33 0.23
C MET A 158 14.26 20.85 0.84
N THR A 159 14.24 21.10 2.15
CA THR A 159 15.40 21.70 2.84
C THR A 159 16.11 20.73 3.78
N GLU A 160 15.44 19.65 4.16
CA GLU A 160 15.98 18.65 5.08
C GLU A 160 15.29 17.31 4.88
N VAL A 161 16.07 16.23 4.76
CA VAL A 161 15.60 14.84 4.69
C VAL A 161 16.35 14.03 5.74
N ARG A 162 15.61 13.37 6.63
CA ARG A 162 16.15 12.41 7.61
C ARG A 162 15.52 11.06 7.36
N LEU A 163 16.34 10.01 7.29
CA LEU A 163 15.89 8.64 7.10
C LEU A 163 16.55 7.72 8.12
N ALA A 164 15.74 6.91 8.79
CA ALA A 164 16.16 5.84 9.67
C ALA A 164 15.68 4.51 9.09
N ALA A 165 16.53 3.49 9.11
CA ALA A 165 16.12 2.13 8.77
C ALA A 165 15.12 1.62 9.83
N ASP A 166 14.05 0.98 9.38
CA ASP A 166 13.09 0.28 10.25
C ASP A 166 13.16 -1.22 9.95
N ARG A 167 12.14 -1.79 9.29
CA ARG A 167 12.07 -3.24 9.06
C ARG A 167 12.82 -3.68 7.81
N SER A 168 13.30 -4.91 7.81
CA SER A 168 13.90 -5.51 6.63
C SER A 168 13.66 -7.01 6.58
N ALA A 169 13.68 -7.52 5.36
CA ALA A 169 13.70 -8.95 5.09
C ALA A 169 14.61 -9.23 3.90
N ALA A 170 15.42 -10.28 4.01
CA ALA A 170 16.33 -10.70 2.96
C ALA A 170 16.09 -12.18 2.64
N GLY A 171 15.96 -12.46 1.36
CA GLY A 171 15.95 -13.78 0.76
C GLY A 171 17.25 -14.05 0.03
N THR A 172 17.30 -15.16 -0.70
CA THR A 172 18.46 -15.55 -1.52
C THR A 172 18.77 -14.53 -2.61
N HIS A 173 17.74 -13.91 -3.20
CA HIS A 173 17.91 -12.99 -4.34
C HIS A 173 17.30 -11.62 -4.10
N THR A 174 16.32 -11.51 -3.20
CA THR A 174 15.60 -10.25 -2.99
C THR A 174 15.75 -9.78 -1.55
N LYS A 175 16.06 -8.50 -1.38
CA LYS A 175 15.98 -7.82 -0.09
C LYS A 175 14.94 -6.71 -0.17
N PHE A 176 14.17 -6.57 0.88
CA PHE A 176 13.36 -5.38 1.17
C PHE A 176 13.91 -4.68 2.40
N GLN A 177 14.03 -3.37 2.33
CA GLN A 177 14.38 -2.51 3.45
C GLN A 177 13.38 -1.37 3.52
N GLU A 178 12.70 -1.25 4.65
CA GLU A 178 11.86 -0.12 5.01
C GLU A 178 12.70 0.95 5.70
N TYR A 179 12.40 2.19 5.38
CA TYR A 179 12.94 3.38 6.01
C TYR A 179 11.77 4.28 6.42
N HIS A 180 11.93 4.97 7.54
CA HIS A 180 11.05 6.03 7.99
C HIS A 180 11.82 7.31 8.16
N GLY A 181 11.18 8.42 7.86
CA GLY A 181 11.85 9.69 7.83
C GLY A 181 10.92 10.87 7.90
N THR A 182 11.57 12.02 7.98
CA THR A 182 10.93 13.33 7.96
C THR A 182 11.52 14.14 6.82
N VAL A 183 10.66 14.81 6.06
CA VAL A 183 11.09 15.82 5.08
C VAL A 183 10.49 17.16 5.46
N ARG A 184 11.30 18.23 5.38
CA ARG A 184 10.80 19.60 5.51
C ARG A 184 10.49 20.17 4.12
N ALA A 185 9.21 20.40 3.87
CA ALA A 185 8.70 20.97 2.62
C ALA A 185 7.55 21.94 2.89
N LYS A 186 7.45 23.04 2.12
CA LYS A 186 6.38 24.04 2.25
C LYS A 186 6.19 24.57 3.70
N GLY A 187 7.27 24.73 4.46
CA GLY A 187 7.23 25.24 5.84
C GLY A 187 6.78 24.24 6.90
N ARG A 188 6.48 22.99 6.54
CA ARG A 188 6.04 21.91 7.46
C ARG A 188 7.00 20.72 7.44
N THR A 189 6.99 19.96 8.54
CA THR A 189 7.66 18.66 8.64
C THR A 189 6.66 17.58 8.28
N ILE A 190 7.08 16.65 7.43
CA ILE A 190 6.23 15.65 6.82
C ILE A 190 6.86 14.28 7.06
N ASP A 191 6.12 13.41 7.73
CA ASP A 191 6.53 12.03 7.91
C ASP A 191 6.32 11.25 6.61
N PHE A 192 7.31 10.44 6.26
CA PHE A 192 7.23 9.55 5.12
C PHE A 192 7.99 8.25 5.37
N GLY A 193 7.66 7.25 4.57
CA GLY A 193 8.30 5.96 4.55
C GLY A 193 8.61 5.53 3.12
N ILE A 194 9.72 4.81 3.00
CA ILE A 194 10.18 4.22 1.74
C ILE A 194 10.41 2.74 1.98
N VAL A 195 10.00 1.91 1.04
CA VAL A 195 10.52 0.56 0.90
C VAL A 195 11.44 0.50 -0.32
N VAL A 196 12.65 0.00 -0.11
CA VAL A 196 13.62 -0.27 -1.16
C VAL A 196 13.67 -1.78 -1.38
N ARG A 197 13.36 -2.21 -2.60
CA ARG A 197 13.59 -3.59 -3.07
C ARG A 197 14.91 -3.64 -3.82
N THR A 198 15.80 -4.53 -3.42
CA THR A 198 17.04 -4.83 -4.16
C THR A 198 17.10 -6.29 -4.58
N GLY A 199 17.76 -6.55 -5.70
CA GLY A 199 18.10 -7.87 -6.22
C GLY A 199 19.13 -7.78 -7.36
N PRO A 200 19.52 -8.90 -8.00
CA PRO A 200 20.48 -8.88 -9.09
C PRO A 200 20.09 -7.89 -10.20
N GLY A 201 20.85 -6.81 -10.35
CA GLY A 201 20.60 -5.75 -11.34
C GLY A 201 19.33 -4.92 -11.11
N LEU A 202 18.66 -5.03 -9.94
CA LEU A 202 17.40 -4.37 -9.65
C LEU A 202 17.49 -3.53 -8.37
N VAL A 203 17.07 -2.27 -8.47
CA VAL A 203 16.72 -1.42 -7.33
C VAL A 203 15.37 -0.77 -7.63
N ARG A 204 14.41 -0.90 -6.73
CA ARG A 204 13.06 -0.30 -6.87
C ARG A 204 12.65 0.37 -5.57
N TYR A 205 11.98 1.51 -5.68
CA TYR A 205 11.52 2.31 -4.55
C TYR A 205 9.99 2.34 -4.51
N TYR A 206 9.42 2.23 -3.32
CA TYR A 206 7.99 2.34 -3.07
C TYR A 206 7.80 3.33 -1.92
N PHE A 207 6.84 4.23 -2.05
CA PHE A 207 6.62 5.30 -1.08
C PHE A 207 5.27 5.07 -0.40
N ASP A 208 5.19 5.35 0.90
CA ASP A 208 3.90 5.35 1.60
C ASP A 208 3.22 6.69 1.52
N THR A 209 3.90 7.78 1.16
CA THR A 209 3.30 9.12 1.21
C THR A 209 3.78 9.94 0.02
N LEU A 210 2.88 10.81 -0.44
CA LEU A 210 3.09 11.74 -1.56
C LEU A 210 3.16 13.21 -1.11
N PRO A 211 3.43 13.61 0.16
CA PRO A 211 3.11 14.94 0.61
C PRO A 211 4.28 15.87 0.33
N LEU A 212 5.08 15.60 -0.70
CA LEU A 212 5.89 16.66 -1.27
C LEU A 212 4.98 17.67 -2.00
N SER A 213 3.80 17.23 -2.49
CA SER A 213 2.90 18.06 -3.30
C SER A 213 1.59 18.49 -2.64
N TYR A 214 0.97 17.67 -1.77
CA TYR A 214 -0.42 17.90 -1.29
C TYR A 214 -0.58 17.85 0.23
N ASP A 215 -1.48 18.65 0.80
CA ASP A 215 -1.96 18.56 2.19
C ASP A 215 -3.14 17.59 2.38
N ASP A 216 -3.56 17.37 3.63
CA ASP A 216 -4.64 16.41 3.96
C ASP A 216 -5.99 16.80 3.35
N ALA A 217 -6.28 18.10 3.22
CA ALA A 217 -7.50 18.59 2.59
C ALA A 217 -7.45 18.38 1.07
N GLU A 218 -6.30 18.63 0.45
CA GLU A 218 -6.04 18.37 -0.96
C GLU A 218 -6.09 16.88 -1.28
N MET A 219 -5.51 16.03 -0.43
CA MET A 219 -5.58 14.57 -0.54
C MET A 219 -7.02 14.06 -0.36
N THR A 220 -7.75 14.57 0.63
CA THR A 220 -9.16 14.24 0.85
C THR A 220 -10.02 14.68 -0.34
N ALA A 221 -9.77 15.86 -0.90
CA ALA A 221 -10.48 16.35 -2.08
C ALA A 221 -10.15 15.52 -3.33
N LEU A 222 -8.88 15.13 -3.51
CA LEU A 222 -8.46 14.23 -4.59
C LEU A 222 -9.10 12.85 -4.46
N PHE A 223 -9.12 12.27 -3.25
CA PHE A 223 -9.80 11.00 -2.98
C PHE A 223 -11.31 11.12 -3.18
N THR A 224 -11.94 12.16 -2.67
CA THR A 224 -13.36 12.42 -2.90
C THR A 224 -13.64 12.51 -4.39
N LYS A 225 -12.85 13.27 -5.15
CA LYS A 225 -12.96 13.39 -6.60
C LYS A 225 -12.75 12.06 -7.32
N LEU A 226 -11.79 11.24 -6.88
CA LEU A 226 -11.53 9.90 -7.40
C LEU A 226 -12.70 8.95 -7.15
N LEU A 227 -13.31 9.04 -5.96
CA LEU A 227 -14.40 8.17 -5.50
C LEU A 227 -15.77 8.59 -6.05
N THR A 228 -15.96 9.88 -6.34
CA THR A 228 -17.25 10.45 -6.77
C THR A 228 -17.30 10.84 -8.25
N GLY A 229 -16.15 10.94 -8.94
CA GLY A 229 -16.07 11.34 -10.35
C GLY A 229 -16.39 12.81 -10.62
N ALA A 230 -16.54 13.67 -9.61
CA ALA A 230 -16.97 15.05 -9.81
C ALA A 230 -15.93 15.92 -10.55
N ALA A 231 -16.31 16.45 -11.72
CA ALA A 231 -15.60 17.53 -12.38
C ALA A 231 -15.76 18.84 -11.58
N ARG A 232 -14.78 19.74 -11.71
CA ARG A 232 -14.78 21.08 -11.09
C ARG A 232 -16.11 21.78 -11.44
N PRO A 233 -16.84 22.41 -10.50
CA PRO A 233 -17.87 23.35 -10.91
C PRO A 233 -17.18 24.43 -11.74
N ALA A 234 -17.71 24.68 -12.92
CA ALA A 234 -17.21 25.73 -13.82
C ALA A 234 -17.14 27.04 -13.02
N ARG A 235 -15.97 27.69 -13.08
CA ARG A 235 -15.87 29.11 -12.76
C ARG A 235 -16.33 29.89 -13.98
#